data_AF-A0A7G2IV73-F1
#
_entry.id   AF-A0A7G2IV73-F1
#
_cell.length_a   1.000
_cell.length_b   1.000
_cell.length_c   1.000
_cell.angle_alpha   90.00
_cell.angle_beta   90.00
_cell.angle_gamma   90.00
#
_symmetry.space_group_name_H-M   'P 1'
#
loop_
_entity.id
_entity.type
_entity.pdbx_description
1 polymer ?
#
loop_
_entity_poly.entity_id
_entity_poly.type
_entity_poly.pdbx_seq_one_letter_code
_entity_poly.pdbx_strand_id
1 'polypeptide(L)' 'MDMSGIFNQFHQPVGMTLSDWKGAPFPQAQQITGRYCKLERINAERHAKELYEAYSEASDCRDWTYLAVGPF' A
#
# COMPACT_ATOMS: atom_id res chain seq x y z
N MET A 1 -9.76 -32.24 22.33
CA MET A 1 -8.80 -31.44 21.55
C MET A 1 -8.22 -30.44 22.52
N ASP A 2 -6.93 -30.59 22.82
CA ASP A 2 -6.22 -29.65 23.68
C ASP A 2 -5.99 -28.35 22.89
N MET A 3 -6.50 -27.24 23.44
CA MET A 3 -6.51 -25.90 22.83
C MET A 3 -5.44 -25.02 23.51
N SER A 4 -4.22 -25.54 23.71
CA SER A 4 -3.11 -24.69 24.10
C SER A 4 -2.74 -23.78 22.92
N GLY A 5 -3.25 -22.55 22.94
CA GLY A 5 -2.99 -21.55 21.90
C GLY A 5 -1.51 -21.19 21.87
N ILE A 6 -0.98 -20.98 20.66
CA ILE A 6 0.35 -20.37 20.49
C ILE A 6 0.23 -18.91 20.94
N PHE A 7 1.18 -18.41 21.73
CA PHE A 7 1.24 -17.00 22.14
C PHE A 7 2.53 -16.35 21.62
N ASN A 8 2.46 -15.09 21.20
CA ASN A 8 3.65 -14.33 20.83
C ASN A 8 4.42 -13.85 22.09
N GLN A 9 5.58 -13.22 21.90
CA GLN A 9 6.43 -12.70 22.99
C GLN A 9 5.75 -11.64 23.89
N PHE A 10 4.55 -11.17 23.53
CA PHE A 10 3.73 -10.24 24.29
C PHE A 10 2.52 -10.91 24.95
N HIS A 11 2.48 -12.25 25.01
CA HIS A 11 1.35 -13.02 25.57
C HIS A 11 0.03 -12.80 24.83
N GLN A 12 0.07 -12.53 23.52
CA GLN A 12 -1.13 -12.42 22.69
C GLN A 12 -1.39 -13.72 21.93
N PRO A 13 -2.65 -14.17 21.80
CA PRO A 13 -2.97 -15.40 21.09
C PRO A 13 -2.63 -15.27 19.60
N VAL A 14 -1.96 -16.29 19.07
CA VAL A 14 -1.63 -16.46 17.66
C VAL A 14 -2.65 -17.41 17.04
N GLY A 15 -3.14 -17.05 15.86
CA GLY A 15 -4.11 -17.86 15.12
C GLY A 15 -3.55 -19.21 14.67
N MET A 16 -4.42 -20.03 14.06
CA MET A 16 -4.03 -21.35 13.56
C MET A 16 -2.95 -21.25 12.48
N THR A 17 -1.98 -22.16 12.54
CA THR A 17 -0.97 -22.31 11.49
C THR A 17 -1.62 -22.67 10.15
N LEU A 18 -1.23 -21.97 9.09
CA LEU A 18 -1.61 -22.29 7.71
C LEU A 18 -0.44 -23.02 7.03
N SER A 19 -0.32 -24.33 7.26
CA SER A 19 0.82 -25.16 6.83
C SER A 19 1.09 -25.12 5.32
N ASP A 20 0.04 -24.93 4.52
CA ASP A 20 0.11 -24.96 3.05
C ASP A 20 0.06 -23.56 2.42
N TRP A 21 0.22 -22.50 3.24
CA TRP A 21 0.27 -21.14 2.73
C TRP A 21 1.51 -20.93 1.86
N LYS A 22 1.31 -20.57 0.59
CA LYS A 22 2.38 -20.37 -0.41
C LYS A 22 2.78 -18.90 -0.60
N GLY A 23 2.19 -17.98 0.16
CA GLY A 23 2.35 -16.55 -0.06
C GLY A 23 1.40 -15.98 -1.12
N ALA A 24 1.30 -14.65 -1.14
CA ALA A 24 0.63 -13.95 -2.22
C ALA A 24 1.55 -13.88 -3.46
N PRO A 25 0.99 -13.91 -4.68
CA PRO A 25 1.78 -13.71 -5.88
C PRO A 25 2.33 -12.28 -5.93
N PHE A 26 3.47 -12.10 -6.62
CA PHE A 26 4.01 -10.78 -6.88
C PHE A 26 3.02 -9.96 -7.74
N PRO A 27 2.79 -8.67 -7.45
CA PRO A 27 1.87 -7.85 -8.23
C PRO A 27 2.33 -7.73 -9.68
N GLN A 28 1.40 -7.89 -10.61
CA GLN A 28 1.67 -7.68 -12.03
C GLN A 28 1.66 -6.18 -12.36
N ALA A 29 2.48 -5.77 -13.32
CA ALA A 29 2.58 -4.39 -13.80
C ALA A 29 1.41 -3.96 -14.72
N GLN A 30 0.23 -4.58 -14.57
CA GLN A 30 -0.92 -4.34 -15.43
C GLN A 30 -1.68 -3.07 -15.00
N GLN A 31 -2.27 -2.37 -15.96
CA GLN A 31 -3.24 -1.32 -15.67
C GLN A 31 -4.48 -1.89 -14.99
N ILE A 32 -4.89 -1.29 -13.87
CA ILE A 32 -6.13 -1.62 -13.17
C ILE A 32 -7.15 -0.52 -13.49
N THR A 33 -8.31 -0.87 -14.04
CA THR A 33 -9.36 0.11 -14.39
C THR A 33 -10.51 0.01 -13.41
N GLY A 34 -10.75 1.08 -12.65
CA GLY A 34 -11.88 1.23 -11.74
C GLY A 34 -12.99 2.10 -12.33
N ARG A 35 -13.97 2.44 -11.48
CA ARG A 35 -15.08 3.33 -11.85
C ARG A 35 -14.65 4.78 -12.05
N TYR A 36 -13.73 5.26 -11.22
CA TYR A 36 -13.34 6.67 -11.15
C TYR A 36 -11.91 6.95 -11.62
N CYS A 37 -11.07 5.93 -11.67
CA CYS A 37 -9.66 6.08 -12.01
C CYS A 37 -9.10 4.83 -12.68
N LYS A 38 -7.91 4.99 -13.26
CA LYS A 38 -7.04 3.92 -13.73
C LYS A 38 -5.75 3.99 -12.93
N LEU A 39 -5.22 2.84 -12.55
CA LEU A 39 -3.90 2.72 -11.96
C LEU A 39 -2.97 2.14 -13.00
N GLU A 40 -1.89 2.86 -13.28
CA GLU A 40 -0.85 2.44 -14.22
C GLU A 40 0.49 2.32 -13.49
N ARG A 41 1.38 1.47 -14.00
CA ARG A 41 2.76 1.45 -13.51
C ARG A 41 3.43 2.77 -13.86
N ILE A 42 4.11 3.39 -12.89
CA ILE A 42 4.80 4.65 -13.10
C ILE A 42 5.81 4.55 -14.26
N ASN A 43 5.73 5.50 -15.17
CA ASN A 43 6.66 5.70 -16.27
C ASN A 43 7.06 7.18 -16.25
N ALA A 44 8.33 7.47 -16.00
CA ALA A 44 8.79 8.84 -15.82
C ALA A 44 8.60 9.69 -17.08
N GLU A 45 8.94 9.16 -18.26
CA GLU A 45 8.82 9.86 -19.54
C GLU A 45 7.37 10.25 -19.85
N ARG A 46 6.41 9.39 -19.47
CA ARG A 46 4.98 9.62 -19.72
C ARG A 46 4.31 10.45 -18.64
N HIS A 47 4.64 10.23 -17.36
CA HIS A 47 3.82 10.72 -16.24
C HIS A 47 4.46 11.88 -15.48
N ALA A 48 5.78 12.12 -15.58
CA ALA A 48 6.45 13.09 -14.71
C ALA A 48 5.91 14.51 -14.88
N LYS A 49 5.62 14.93 -16.12
CA LYS A 49 5.10 16.27 -16.40
C LYS A 49 3.72 16.48 -15.76
N GLU A 50 2.79 15.57 -16.01
CA GLU A 50 1.41 15.68 -15.49
C GLU A 50 1.38 15.60 -13.96
N LEU A 51 2.19 14.71 -13.36
CA LEU A 51 2.35 14.64 -11.91
C LEU A 51 2.91 15.95 -11.34
N TYR A 52 3.96 16.50 -11.96
CA TYR A 52 4.54 17.78 -11.52
C TYR A 52 3.51 18.90 -11.57
N GLU A 53 2.77 19.02 -12.69
CA GLU A 53 1.75 20.05 -12.84
C GLU A 53 0.69 19.92 -11.74
N ALA A 54 0.17 18.71 -11.50
CA ALA A 54 -0.82 18.46 -10.45
C ALA A 54 -0.32 18.83 -9.04
N TYR A 55 0.91 18.44 -8.69
CA TYR A 55 1.48 18.77 -7.37
C TYR A 55 1.91 20.24 -7.24
N SER A 56 2.16 20.94 -8.35
CA SER A 56 2.53 22.37 -8.32
C SER A 56 1.35 23.30 -8.06
N GLU A 57 0.11 22.80 -8.17
CA GLU A 57 -1.11 23.58 -7.92
C GLU A 57 -1.33 23.87 -6.43
N ALA A 58 -0.78 23.05 -5.54
CA ALA A 58 -0.83 23.31 -4.10
C ALA A 58 0.10 24.49 -3.75
N SER A 59 -0.50 25.60 -3.33
CA SER A 59 0.23 26.78 -2.84
C SER A 59 0.82 26.60 -1.43
N ASP A 60 0.54 25.48 -0.77
CA ASP A 60 1.01 25.09 0.55
C ASP A 60 1.33 23.58 0.59
N CYS A 61 1.54 23.02 1.76
CA CYS A 61 1.95 21.62 1.91
C CYS A 61 0.79 20.62 1.99
N ARG A 62 -0.44 20.99 1.60
CA ARG A 62 -1.62 20.09 1.66
C ARG A 62 -1.45 18.79 0.88
N ASP A 63 -0.63 18.78 -0.16
CA ASP A 63 -0.33 17.59 -0.95
C ASP A 63 0.39 16.50 -0.14
N TRP A 64 0.92 16.85 1.03
CA TRP A 64 1.63 15.96 1.93
C TRP A 64 0.78 15.50 3.12
N THR A 65 -0.51 15.86 3.19
CA THR A 65 -1.44 15.59 4.31
C THR A 65 -1.43 14.13 4.80
N TYR A 66 -1.20 13.17 3.91
CA TYR A 66 -1.25 11.73 4.21
C TYR A 66 0.12 11.05 4.36
N LEU A 67 1.21 11.81 4.41
CA LEU A 67 2.51 11.24 4.74
C LEU A 67 2.60 10.88 6.22
N ALA A 68 3.40 9.87 6.54
CA ALA A 68 3.52 9.34 7.90
C ALA A 68 4.34 10.23 8.87
N VAL A 69 5.08 11.22 8.37
CA VAL A 69 5.98 12.08 9.14
C VAL A 69 6.00 13.50 8.56
N GLY A 70 5.88 14.52 9.43
CA GLY A 70 5.82 15.95 9.07
C GLY A 70 7.02 16.79 9.55
N PRO A 71 6.90 18.14 9.54
CA PRO A 71 5.67 18.92 9.47
C PRO A 71 5.11 19.02 8.03
N PHE A 72 3.79 19.13 7.91
CA PHE A 72 3.10 19.45 6.65
C PHE A 72 2.73 20.92 6.68
#